data_AF-A0A8H9T973-F1
#
_entry.id   AF-A0A8H9T973-F1
#
_cell.length_a   1.000
_cell.length_b   1.000
_cell.length_c   1.000
_cell.angle_alpha   90.00
_cell.angle_beta   90.00
_cell.angle_gamma   90.00
#
_symmetry.space_group_name_H-M   'P 1'
#
loop_
_entity.id
_entity.type
_entity.pdbx_description
1 polymer ?
#
loop_
_entity_poly.entity_id
_entity_poly.type
_entity_poly.pdbx_seq_one_letter_code
_entity_poly.pdbx_strand_id
1 'polypeptide(L)'
;ATINMAYNGRDDIAQGMISFLTQHTVFADITDFEHNVVPLKSNMWVSFKALTDATSKFARNGNQQLEMGYIESVWEAWITLTQIDSIRHGVHHATYKRDYIQFHGVMINAFGFAVQQMMVNHSIAEITSMIEKLCATTSSAEREDFFLMDNWAGICTKASQEKLSVIANVAAQKAAANRLIQAFTKGSLETT
;
A
#
# COMPACT_ATOMS: atom_id res chain seq x y z
N ALA A 1 -8.44 16.16 -10.51
CA ALA A 1 -6.99 16.34 -10.74
C ALA A 1 -6.28 16.32 -9.39
N THR A 2 -5.31 15.43 -9.22
CA THR A 2 -4.45 15.29 -8.04
C THR A 2 -3.71 16.58 -7.67
N ILE A 3 -3.43 17.40 -8.69
CA ILE A 3 -2.90 18.77 -8.59
C ILE A 3 -3.72 19.63 -7.60
N ASN A 4 -5.06 19.52 -7.55
CA ASN A 4 -5.87 20.32 -6.60
C ASN A 4 -5.67 19.92 -5.13
N MET A 5 -5.27 18.68 -4.84
CA MET A 5 -4.96 18.26 -3.46
C MET A 5 -3.57 18.73 -3.03
N ALA A 6 -2.60 18.73 -3.96
CA ALA A 6 -1.25 19.23 -3.71
C ALA A 6 -1.20 20.74 -3.40
N TYR A 7 -2.15 21.52 -3.94
CA TYR A 7 -2.25 22.96 -3.71
C TYR A 7 -3.19 23.36 -2.55
N ASN A 8 -3.78 22.42 -1.81
CA ASN A 8 -4.49 22.75 -0.57
C ASN A 8 -3.48 22.87 0.59
N GLY A 9 -2.78 24.00 0.67
CA GLY A 9 -1.71 24.28 1.67
C GLY A 9 -2.17 24.36 3.13
N ARG A 10 -3.34 23.81 3.48
CA ARG A 10 -3.88 23.70 4.85
C ARG A 10 -3.90 22.26 5.38
N ASP A 11 -3.54 21.28 4.55
CA ASP A 11 -3.44 19.88 4.96
C ASP A 11 -1.96 19.52 5.17
N ASP A 12 -1.51 19.65 6.41
CA ASP A 12 -0.13 19.39 6.82
C ASP A 12 0.32 17.96 6.46
N ILE A 13 -0.61 16.99 6.45
CA ILE A 13 -0.32 15.60 6.09
C ILE A 13 -0.11 15.49 4.58
N ALA A 14 -0.95 16.14 3.77
CA ALA A 14 -0.78 16.14 2.33
C ALA A 14 0.55 16.80 1.92
N GLN A 15 0.94 17.91 2.56
CA GLN A 15 2.23 18.57 2.31
C GLN A 15 3.41 17.72 2.77
N GLY A 16 3.32 17.12 3.97
CA GLY A 16 4.32 16.18 4.47
C GLY A 16 4.51 14.99 3.53
N MET A 17 3.41 14.39 3.05
CA MET A 17 3.46 13.30 2.06
C MET A 17 4.11 13.73 0.74
N ILE A 18 3.86 14.94 0.23
CA ILE A 18 4.54 15.42 -0.98
C ILE A 18 6.04 15.54 -0.74
N SER A 19 6.44 16.19 0.37
CA SER A 19 7.85 16.35 0.71
C SER A 19 8.55 14.99 0.84
N PHE A 20 7.95 14.06 1.58
CA PHE A 20 8.46 12.70 1.75
C PHE A 20 8.58 11.97 0.41
N LEU A 21 7.49 11.86 -0.36
CA LEU A 21 7.47 11.06 -1.58
C LEU A 21 8.39 11.62 -2.67
N THR A 22 8.61 12.93 -2.72
CA THR A 22 9.51 13.55 -3.71
C THR A 22 10.98 13.46 -3.34
N GLN A 23 11.31 13.31 -2.05
CA GLN A 23 12.69 13.21 -1.56
C GLN A 23 13.14 11.76 -1.31
N HIS A 24 12.18 10.85 -1.15
CA HIS A 24 12.45 9.45 -0.88
C HIS A 24 12.98 8.73 -2.14
N THR A 25 14.06 7.97 -1.98
CA THR A 25 14.84 7.33 -3.05
C THR A 25 14.02 6.41 -3.96
N VAL A 26 13.03 5.71 -3.43
CA VAL A 26 12.12 4.84 -4.20
C VAL A 26 10.85 5.55 -4.65
N PHE A 27 10.08 6.15 -3.73
CA PHE A 27 8.80 6.79 -4.04
C PHE A 27 8.88 7.90 -5.10
N ALA A 28 9.99 8.64 -5.16
CA ALA A 28 10.18 9.69 -6.16
C ALA A 28 10.09 9.14 -7.60
N ASP A 29 10.53 7.90 -7.80
CA ASP A 29 10.58 7.25 -9.11
C ASP A 29 9.30 6.47 -9.47
N ILE A 30 8.44 6.19 -8.48
CA ILE A 30 7.30 5.27 -8.67
C ILE A 30 5.94 5.93 -8.44
N THR A 31 5.89 7.19 -8.00
CA THR A 31 4.64 7.88 -7.67
C THR A 31 4.14 8.74 -8.82
N ASP A 32 2.91 8.48 -9.27
CA ASP A 32 2.19 9.32 -10.22
C ASP A 32 1.46 10.44 -9.49
N PHE A 33 2.02 11.65 -9.55
CA PHE A 33 1.44 12.86 -8.94
C PHE A 33 0.36 13.51 -9.81
N GLU A 34 0.20 13.11 -11.07
CA GLU A 34 -0.67 13.77 -12.03
C GLU A 34 -2.04 13.08 -12.12
N HIS A 35 -2.03 11.75 -12.10
CA HIS A 35 -3.19 10.92 -12.37
C HIS A 35 -3.75 10.27 -11.11
N ASN A 36 -5.08 10.23 -11.00
CA ASN A 36 -5.76 9.50 -9.93
C ASN A 36 -5.53 7.97 -10.03
N VAL A 37 -5.37 7.49 -11.27
CA VAL A 37 -5.07 6.11 -11.62
C VAL A 37 -3.91 6.13 -12.60
N VAL A 38 -2.88 5.35 -12.32
CA VAL A 38 -1.67 5.26 -13.16
C VAL A 38 -2.04 4.79 -14.58
N PRO A 39 -1.77 5.58 -15.63
CA PRO A 39 -2.00 5.17 -17.01
C PRO A 39 -1.15 3.96 -17.41
N LEU A 40 -1.65 3.10 -18.30
CA LEU A 40 -0.94 1.90 -18.76
C LEU A 40 0.41 2.17 -19.46
N LYS A 41 0.63 3.39 -19.96
CA LYS A 41 1.86 3.81 -20.62
C LYS A 41 2.81 4.59 -19.69
N SER A 42 2.42 4.79 -18.44
CA SER A 42 3.26 5.48 -17.45
C SER A 42 4.39 4.56 -17.00
N ASN A 43 5.49 5.11 -16.47
CA ASN A 43 6.49 4.30 -15.77
C ASN A 43 6.21 4.21 -14.26
N MET A 44 5.18 4.92 -13.78
CA MET A 44 4.83 4.99 -12.38
C MET A 44 4.10 3.73 -11.91
N TRP A 45 4.13 3.47 -10.61
CA TRP A 45 3.54 2.28 -10.00
C TRP A 45 2.36 2.58 -9.11
N VAL A 46 2.29 3.74 -8.48
CA VAL A 46 1.19 4.06 -7.57
C VAL A 46 0.80 5.52 -7.73
N SER A 47 -0.48 5.84 -7.69
CA SER A 47 -0.90 7.25 -7.73
C SER A 47 -0.71 7.89 -6.36
N PHE A 48 -0.31 9.16 -6.34
CA PHE A 48 -0.27 9.97 -5.14
C PHE A 48 -1.63 9.93 -4.43
N LYS A 49 -2.73 10.00 -5.19
CA LYS A 49 -4.09 9.87 -4.64
C LYS A 49 -4.28 8.58 -3.82
N ALA A 50 -3.82 7.44 -4.31
CA ALA A 50 -3.97 6.18 -3.59
C ALA A 50 -3.18 6.20 -2.27
N LEU A 51 -1.96 6.74 -2.28
CA LEU A 51 -1.14 6.91 -1.08
C LEU A 51 -1.78 7.88 -0.08
N THR A 52 -2.31 9.02 -0.53
CA THR A 52 -2.98 9.99 0.36
C THR A 52 -4.28 9.43 0.93
N ASP A 53 -5.09 8.77 0.10
CA ASP A 53 -6.35 8.16 0.53
C ASP A 53 -6.06 7.07 1.58
N ALA A 54 -5.01 6.26 1.41
CA ALA A 54 -4.58 5.28 2.39
C ALA A 54 -4.04 5.94 3.67
N THR A 55 -3.16 6.94 3.54
CA THR A 55 -2.57 7.69 4.66
C THR A 55 -3.64 8.29 5.55
N SER A 56 -4.66 8.93 4.96
CA SER A 56 -5.77 9.54 5.70
C SER A 56 -6.52 8.58 6.64
N LYS A 57 -6.45 7.27 6.43
CA LYS A 57 -7.09 6.26 7.29
C LYS A 57 -6.38 6.13 8.63
N PHE A 58 -5.05 6.28 8.65
CA PHE A 58 -4.23 6.04 9.84
C PHE A 58 -3.46 7.27 10.32
N ALA A 59 -3.47 8.38 9.58
CA ALA A 59 -2.74 9.60 9.94
C ALA A 59 -3.25 10.29 11.23
N ARG A 60 -4.34 9.79 11.82
CA ARG A 60 -4.90 10.26 13.08
C ARG A 60 -5.25 9.08 13.98
N ASN A 61 -4.99 9.23 15.27
CA ASN A 61 -5.52 8.37 16.32
C ASN A 61 -6.52 9.18 17.16
N GLY A 62 -7.83 8.98 16.91
CA GLY A 62 -8.86 9.86 17.45
C GLY A 62 -8.66 11.31 16.98
N ASN A 63 -8.48 12.23 17.93
CA ASN A 63 -8.27 13.66 17.64
C ASN A 63 -6.80 14.04 17.44
N GLN A 64 -5.86 13.13 17.71
CA GLN A 64 -4.43 13.40 17.61
C GLN A 64 -3.92 13.04 16.22
N GLN A 65 -3.31 14.01 15.54
CA GLN A 65 -2.57 13.77 14.30
C GLN A 65 -1.25 13.08 14.61
N LEU A 66 -0.89 12.08 13.81
CA LEU A 66 0.42 11.44 13.90
C LEU A 66 1.51 12.39 13.41
N GLU A 67 2.69 12.30 14.04
CA GLU A 67 3.89 12.94 13.51
C GLU A 67 4.27 12.34 12.15
N MET A 68 4.81 13.17 11.27
CA MET A 68 5.13 12.75 9.89
C MET A 68 6.10 11.56 9.86
N GLY A 69 7.11 11.52 10.74
CA GLY A 69 8.05 10.40 10.80
C GLY A 69 7.38 9.04 11.05
N TYR A 70 6.27 8.99 11.80
CA TYR A 70 5.50 7.75 11.95
C TYR A 70 4.78 7.37 10.66
N ILE A 71 4.23 8.34 9.93
CA ILE A 71 3.60 8.09 8.63
C ILE A 71 4.62 7.57 7.62
N GLU A 72 5.81 8.17 7.59
CA GLU A 72 6.93 7.74 6.75
C GLU A 72 7.33 6.29 7.08
N SER A 73 7.49 5.96 8.37
CA SER A 73 7.86 4.59 8.79
C SER A 73 6.85 3.52 8.35
N VAL A 74 5.55 3.85 8.28
CA VAL A 74 4.53 2.94 7.76
C VAL A 74 4.73 2.68 6.26
N TRP A 75 5.05 3.71 5.49
CA TRP A 75 5.31 3.56 4.06
C TRP A 75 6.65 2.89 3.75
N GLU A 76 7.67 3.08 4.58
CA GLU A 76 8.93 2.34 4.51
C GLU A 76 8.74 0.84 4.74
N ALA A 77 7.91 0.48 5.74
CA ALA A 77 7.51 -0.90 5.97
C ALA A 77 6.77 -1.49 4.75
N TRP A 78 5.95 -0.69 4.07
CA TRP A 78 5.29 -1.10 2.83
C TRP A 78 6.26 -1.34 1.68
N ILE A 79 7.25 -0.46 1.47
CA ILE A 79 8.32 -0.66 0.47
C ILE A 79 9.08 -1.96 0.75
N THR A 80 9.42 -2.19 2.02
CA THR A 80 10.13 -3.41 2.45
C THR A 80 9.30 -4.66 2.20
N LEU A 81 8.00 -4.64 2.54
CA LEU A 81 7.09 -5.77 2.32
C LEU A 81 6.87 -6.07 0.84
N THR A 82 6.76 -5.03 0.00
CA THR A 82 6.42 -5.19 -1.41
C THR A 82 7.62 -5.35 -2.33
N GLN A 83 8.83 -5.05 -1.84
CA GLN A 83 10.10 -5.11 -2.59
C GLN A 83 10.09 -4.36 -3.93
N ILE A 84 9.32 -3.27 -4.01
CA ILE A 84 9.14 -2.56 -5.27
C ILE A 84 10.44 -2.00 -5.84
N ASP A 85 11.40 -1.64 -4.98
CA ASP A 85 12.70 -1.17 -5.47
C ASP A 85 13.43 -2.26 -6.27
N SER A 86 13.31 -3.53 -5.88
CA SER A 86 13.85 -4.65 -6.66
C SER A 86 13.03 -4.95 -7.91
N ILE A 87 11.70 -4.95 -7.79
CA ILE A 87 10.79 -5.32 -8.89
C ILE A 87 10.82 -4.30 -10.03
N ARG A 88 10.81 -3.00 -9.73
CA ARG A 88 10.62 -1.92 -10.71
C ARG A 88 11.70 -1.86 -11.79
N HIS A 89 12.86 -2.45 -11.55
CA HIS A 89 13.97 -2.49 -12.50
C HIS A 89 13.89 -3.64 -13.49
N GLY A 90 13.11 -4.69 -13.18
CA GLY A 90 13.00 -5.90 -14.01
C GLY A 90 11.78 -5.97 -14.91
N VAL A 91 10.72 -5.18 -14.63
CA VAL A 91 9.42 -5.32 -15.31
C VAL A 91 8.65 -4.01 -15.33
N HIS A 92 7.87 -3.81 -16.39
CA HIS A 92 6.98 -2.66 -16.50
C HIS A 92 5.72 -2.83 -15.64
N HIS A 93 5.27 -1.76 -14.96
CA HIS A 93 4.15 -1.80 -14.02
C HIS A 93 2.87 -2.40 -14.63
N ALA A 94 2.56 -2.07 -15.90
CA ALA A 94 1.36 -2.55 -16.57
C ALA A 94 1.37 -4.05 -16.82
N THR A 95 2.56 -4.65 -17.02
CA THR A 95 2.72 -6.10 -17.14
C THR A 95 2.61 -6.74 -15.76
N TYR A 96 3.33 -6.20 -14.78
CA TYR A 96 3.36 -6.75 -13.43
C TYR A 96 1.99 -6.78 -12.76
N LYS A 97 1.26 -5.65 -12.82
CA LYS A 97 -0.07 -5.51 -12.23
C LYS A 97 -1.15 -6.38 -12.88
N ARG A 98 -0.81 -7.14 -13.92
CA ARG A 98 -1.72 -8.14 -14.49
C ARG A 98 -1.98 -9.29 -13.53
N ASP A 99 -0.96 -9.63 -12.75
CA ASP A 99 -0.91 -10.86 -11.96
C ASP A 99 -0.75 -10.58 -10.47
N TYR A 100 -0.27 -9.38 -10.11
CA TYR A 100 0.01 -9.00 -8.72
C TYR A 100 -0.79 -7.77 -8.26
N ILE A 101 -1.20 -7.78 -6.99
CA ILE A 101 -2.16 -6.80 -6.45
C ILE A 101 -1.55 -5.66 -5.62
N GLN A 102 -0.29 -5.74 -5.15
CA GLN A 102 0.22 -4.80 -4.13
C GLN A 102 0.10 -3.32 -4.52
N PHE A 103 0.31 -2.98 -5.80
CA PHE A 103 0.23 -1.59 -6.28
C PHE A 103 -1.12 -1.22 -6.92
N HIS A 104 -2.16 -2.04 -6.73
CA HIS A 104 -3.53 -1.65 -7.06
C HIS A 104 -4.10 -0.79 -5.93
N GLY A 105 -4.91 0.20 -6.29
CA GLY A 105 -5.52 1.11 -5.31
C GLY A 105 -6.29 0.39 -4.20
N VAL A 106 -6.88 -0.79 -4.49
CA VAL A 106 -7.56 -1.62 -3.47
C VAL A 106 -6.60 -2.05 -2.35
N MET A 107 -5.39 -2.48 -2.70
CA MET A 107 -4.44 -3.05 -1.74
C MET A 107 -3.71 -1.95 -0.97
N ILE A 108 -3.35 -0.85 -1.64
CA ILE A 108 -2.82 0.35 -0.98
C ILE A 108 -3.81 0.88 0.08
N ASN A 109 -5.11 0.92 -0.25
CA ASN A 109 -6.13 1.31 0.72
C ASN A 109 -6.38 0.26 1.81
N ALA A 110 -6.27 -1.04 1.47
CA ALA A 110 -6.35 -2.12 2.45
C ALA A 110 -5.23 -2.02 3.48
N PHE A 111 -4.01 -1.70 3.06
CA PHE A 111 -2.90 -1.46 3.96
C PHE A 111 -3.18 -0.29 4.90
N GLY A 112 -3.69 0.83 4.41
CA GLY A 112 -4.10 1.95 5.26
C GLY A 112 -5.19 1.58 6.28
N PHE A 113 -6.16 0.75 5.90
CA PHE A 113 -7.16 0.20 6.83
C PHE A 113 -6.54 -0.77 7.85
N ALA A 114 -5.55 -1.57 7.45
CA ALA A 114 -4.89 -2.51 8.34
C ALA A 114 -4.16 -1.77 9.47
N VAL A 115 -3.38 -0.75 9.12
CA VAL A 115 -2.68 0.11 10.08
C VAL A 115 -3.69 0.81 11.00
N GLN A 116 -4.74 1.43 10.45
CA GLN A 116 -5.80 2.07 11.24
C GLN A 116 -6.40 1.12 12.29
N GLN A 117 -6.70 -0.12 11.91
CA GLN A 117 -7.30 -1.10 12.82
C GLN A 117 -6.30 -1.59 13.87
N MET A 118 -5.05 -1.81 13.50
CA MET A 118 -4.01 -2.23 14.45
C MET A 118 -3.69 -1.14 15.48
N MET A 119 -3.81 0.13 15.11
CA MET A 119 -3.62 1.27 16.02
C MET A 119 -4.56 1.29 17.23
N VAL A 120 -5.61 0.45 17.23
CA VAL A 120 -6.47 0.26 18.41
C VAL A 120 -5.71 -0.39 19.57
N ASN A 121 -4.78 -1.30 19.27
CA ASN A 121 -4.06 -2.10 20.28
C ASN A 121 -2.54 -2.01 20.17
N HIS A 122 -2.01 -1.33 19.15
CA HIS A 122 -0.57 -1.25 18.87
C HIS A 122 -0.16 0.18 18.52
N SER A 123 1.03 0.58 18.94
CA SER A 123 1.71 1.77 18.44
C SER A 123 2.19 1.58 17.00
N ILE A 124 2.48 2.69 16.29
CA ILE A 124 3.06 2.61 14.94
C ILE A 124 4.38 1.85 14.95
N ALA A 125 5.24 2.08 15.94
CA ALA A 125 6.52 1.39 16.06
C ALA A 125 6.36 -0.13 16.23
N GLU A 126 5.33 -0.59 16.95
CA GLU A 126 5.02 -2.02 17.06
C GLU A 126 4.52 -2.59 15.74
N ILE A 127 3.65 -1.86 15.02
CA ILE A 127 3.12 -2.28 13.72
C ILE A 127 4.24 -2.41 12.69
N THR A 128 5.11 -1.40 12.55
CA THR A 128 6.23 -1.44 11.62
C THR A 128 7.21 -2.55 11.98
N SER A 129 7.50 -2.75 13.28
CA SER A 129 8.35 -3.85 13.74
C SER A 129 7.78 -5.23 13.41
N MET A 130 6.45 -5.42 13.47
CA MET A 130 5.82 -6.69 13.05
C MET A 130 6.03 -6.95 11.55
N ILE A 131 5.86 -5.92 10.71
CA ILE A 131 6.06 -6.02 9.26
C ILE A 131 7.53 -6.30 8.94
N GLU A 132 8.47 -5.60 9.58
CA GLU A 132 9.91 -5.81 9.40
C GLU A 132 10.34 -7.23 9.80
N LYS A 133 9.87 -7.73 10.94
CA LYS A 133 10.14 -9.11 11.38
C LYS A 133 9.61 -10.13 10.38
N LEU A 134 8.38 -9.94 9.90
CA LEU A 134 7.79 -10.77 8.85
C LEU A 134 8.66 -10.77 7.58
N CYS A 135 9.15 -9.60 7.17
CA CYS A 135 10.02 -9.48 6.00
C CYS A 135 11.40 -10.12 6.20
N ALA A 136 11.92 -10.13 7.44
CA ALA A 136 13.18 -10.77 7.79
C ALA A 136 13.09 -12.30 7.80
N THR A 137 11.89 -12.86 8.00
CA THR A 137 11.65 -14.31 8.02
C THR A 137 11.00 -14.84 6.75
N THR A 138 10.80 -14.02 5.72
CA THR A 138 10.19 -14.43 4.44
C THR A 138 11.08 -14.07 3.26
N SER A 139 11.15 -15.00 2.31
CA SER A 139 11.85 -14.80 1.05
C SER A 139 11.13 -13.77 0.16
N SER A 140 11.85 -13.30 -0.86
CA SER A 140 11.25 -12.45 -1.91
C SER A 140 10.11 -13.16 -2.64
N ALA A 141 10.29 -14.45 -2.94
CA ALA A 141 9.27 -15.25 -3.63
C ALA A 141 8.00 -15.39 -2.79
N GLU A 142 8.11 -15.68 -1.49
CA GLU A 142 6.93 -15.76 -0.60
C GLU A 142 6.18 -14.43 -0.50
N ARG A 143 6.90 -13.29 -0.48
CA ARG A 143 6.29 -11.95 -0.48
C ARG A 143 5.56 -11.65 -1.78
N GLU A 144 6.18 -11.97 -2.91
CA GLU A 144 5.58 -11.77 -4.23
C GLU A 144 4.37 -12.70 -4.42
N ASP A 145 4.50 -13.97 -4.08
CA ASP A 145 3.43 -14.98 -4.11
C ASP A 145 2.25 -14.55 -3.23
N PHE A 146 2.50 -14.00 -2.05
CA PHE A 146 1.45 -13.46 -1.20
C PHE A 146 0.58 -12.43 -1.91
N PHE A 147 1.14 -11.65 -2.84
CA PHE A 147 0.41 -10.65 -3.61
C PHE A 147 -0.09 -11.11 -4.99
N LEU A 148 0.11 -12.38 -5.36
CA LEU A 148 -0.53 -12.95 -6.56
C LEU A 148 -2.04 -12.81 -6.47
N MET A 149 -2.67 -12.28 -7.50
CA MET A 149 -4.10 -12.00 -7.52
C MET A 149 -4.96 -13.25 -7.28
N ASP A 150 -4.49 -14.43 -7.68
CA ASP A 150 -5.12 -15.72 -7.39
C ASP A 150 -5.24 -15.96 -5.88
N ASN A 151 -4.20 -15.62 -5.13
CA ASN A 151 -4.19 -15.79 -3.69
C ASN A 151 -5.18 -14.87 -2.98
N TRP A 152 -5.74 -13.85 -3.65
CA TRP A 152 -6.75 -12.92 -3.10
C TRP A 152 -8.18 -13.15 -3.61
N ALA A 153 -8.41 -14.27 -4.30
CA ALA A 153 -9.72 -14.63 -4.83
C ALA A 153 -10.77 -14.72 -3.71
N GLY A 154 -11.93 -14.11 -3.94
CA GLY A 154 -13.02 -14.06 -2.95
C GLY A 154 -12.85 -13.01 -1.85
N ILE A 155 -11.70 -12.34 -1.77
CA ILE A 155 -11.46 -11.22 -0.85
C ILE A 155 -11.56 -9.89 -1.60
N CYS A 156 -10.64 -9.66 -2.53
CA CYS A 156 -10.57 -8.42 -3.31
C CYS A 156 -10.23 -8.66 -4.78
N THR A 157 -10.16 -9.92 -5.22
CA THR A 157 -10.14 -10.31 -6.63
C THR A 157 -11.29 -11.27 -6.93
N LYS A 158 -11.71 -11.28 -8.19
CA LYS A 158 -12.69 -12.24 -8.71
C LYS A 158 -12.25 -12.75 -10.07
N ALA A 159 -12.50 -14.02 -10.33
CA ALA A 159 -12.41 -14.55 -11.68
C ALA A 159 -13.49 -13.91 -12.56
N SER A 160 -13.09 -13.36 -13.70
CA SER A 160 -13.97 -13.13 -14.84
C SER A 160 -13.70 -14.21 -15.89
N GLN A 161 -14.58 -14.35 -16.88
CA GLN A 161 -14.51 -15.40 -17.91
C GLN A 161 -13.17 -15.44 -18.67
N GLU A 162 -12.40 -14.35 -18.67
CA GLU A 162 -11.12 -14.23 -19.40
C GLU A 162 -9.90 -13.91 -18.53
N LYS A 163 -10.11 -13.40 -17.30
CA LYS A 163 -9.01 -13.02 -16.38
C LYS A 163 -9.49 -12.76 -14.95
N LEU A 164 -8.60 -12.87 -13.96
CA LEU A 164 -8.81 -12.25 -12.65
C LEU A 164 -8.93 -10.72 -12.77
N SER A 165 -9.86 -10.15 -12.00
CA SER A 165 -10.11 -8.72 -11.91
C SER A 165 -10.19 -8.27 -10.46
N VAL A 166 -9.82 -7.01 -10.20
CA VAL A 166 -9.84 -6.41 -8.86
C VAL A 166 -11.24 -5.90 -8.51
N ILE A 167 -11.70 -6.17 -7.28
CA ILE A 167 -12.93 -5.63 -6.70
C ILE A 167 -12.62 -4.31 -6.00
N ALA A 168 -12.92 -3.19 -6.66
CA ALA A 168 -12.56 -1.86 -6.19
C ALA A 168 -13.66 -1.21 -5.31
N ASN A 169 -14.08 -1.88 -4.23
CA ASN A 169 -15.03 -1.31 -3.26
C ASN A 169 -14.48 -1.34 -1.82
N VAL A 170 -15.08 -0.56 -0.92
CA VAL A 170 -14.62 -0.43 0.48
C VAL A 170 -14.72 -1.74 1.25
N ALA A 171 -15.72 -2.58 0.97
CA ALA A 171 -15.88 -3.88 1.63
C ALA A 171 -14.69 -4.81 1.31
N ALA A 172 -14.28 -4.89 0.05
CA ALA A 172 -13.12 -5.65 -0.40
C ALA A 172 -11.81 -5.10 0.20
N GLN A 173 -11.67 -3.77 0.29
CA GLN A 173 -10.50 -3.14 0.94
C GLN A 173 -10.40 -3.53 2.43
N LYS A 174 -11.51 -3.51 3.17
CA LYS A 174 -11.54 -3.90 4.59
C LYS A 174 -11.32 -5.40 4.78
N ALA A 175 -11.88 -6.24 3.91
CA ALA A 175 -11.63 -7.68 3.94
C ALA A 175 -10.14 -7.99 3.68
N ALA A 176 -9.53 -7.31 2.70
CA ALA A 176 -8.10 -7.43 2.43
C ALA A 176 -7.25 -6.91 3.60
N ALA A 177 -7.67 -5.82 4.25
CA ALA A 177 -7.02 -5.30 5.45
C ALA A 177 -6.98 -6.34 6.57
N ASN A 178 -8.08 -7.05 6.83
CA ASN A 178 -8.13 -8.09 7.86
C ASN A 178 -7.09 -9.19 7.61
N ARG A 179 -6.87 -9.57 6.35
CA ARG A 179 -5.86 -10.57 6.00
C ARG A 179 -4.44 -10.04 6.16
N LEU A 180 -4.18 -8.78 5.82
CA LEU A 180 -2.89 -8.14 6.12
C LEU A 180 -2.60 -8.15 7.63
N ILE A 181 -3.61 -7.80 8.44
CA ILE A 181 -3.50 -7.84 9.91
C ILE A 181 -3.16 -9.25 10.38
N GLN A 182 -3.84 -10.28 9.87
CA GLN A 182 -3.53 -11.67 10.20
C GLN A 182 -2.08 -12.03 9.86
N ALA A 183 -1.59 -11.63 8.69
CA ALA A 183 -0.21 -11.89 8.28
C ALA A 183 0.81 -11.21 9.22
N PHE A 184 0.58 -9.93 9.54
CA PHE A 184 1.47 -9.17 10.42
C PHE A 184 1.47 -9.70 11.85
N THR A 185 0.31 -10.04 12.39
CA THR A 185 0.17 -10.53 13.77
C THR A 185 0.64 -11.98 13.94
N LYS A 186 0.41 -12.84 12.94
CA LYS A 186 0.92 -14.23 12.93
C LYS A 186 2.42 -14.29 12.62
N GLY A 187 2.95 -13.31 11.89
CA GLY A 187 4.32 -13.33 11.37
C GLY A 187 4.50 -14.36 10.25
N SER A 188 3.46 -14.58 9.42
CA SER A 188 3.49 -15.55 8.32
C SER A 188 2.61 -15.08 7.14
N LEU A 189 3.04 -15.37 5.91
CA LEU A 189 2.33 -15.05 4.67
C LEU A 189 1.44 -16.19 4.14
N GLU A 190 1.28 -17.27 4.91
CA GLU A 190 0.46 -18.40 4.51
C GLU A 190 -1.00 -17.99 4.20
N THR A 191 -1.48 -18.45 3.05
CA THR A 191 -2.90 -18.48 2.70
C THR A 191 -3.58 -19.57 3.52
N THR A 192 -4.52 -19.22 4.41
CA THR A 192 -5.49 -20.18 4.98
C THR A 192 -6.34 -20.85 3.92
#